data_AF-A0A7C0VS55-F1
#
_entry.id   AF-A0A7C0VS55-F1
#
_cell.length_a   1.000
_cell.length_b   1.000
_cell.length_c   1.000
_cell.angle_alpha   90.00
_cell.angle_beta   90.00
_cell.angle_gamma   90.00
#
_symmetry.space_group_name_H-M   'P 1'
#
loop_
_entity.id
_entity.type
_entity.pdbx_description
1 polymer ?
#
loop_
_entity_poly.entity_id
_entity_poly.type
_entity_poly.pdbx_seq_one_letter_code
_entity_poly.pdbx_strand_id
1 'polypeptide(L)'
;MSRWRRLIAVVLVLAIVASSLVSMAPAFTYSGSTETGSVSQENTVNTPITGEWHWYYFIGGDLSKLAMLLKMNGLSEDLINAVKAVNSGKVPIKAIRLYVPDAIALKAQKLDGIFYVSKIIEPTVAGYVKMKPKGEVPQTFFTKYLQGAYDVWEDFGYTGEGVKVAVVDSGVDFANPGLYGTWAVDPNTGWPIAFDPMSLELYQFYGAYGFGVGVPVGSRYAYSHYADTSDVVKASDGKIVWYNPYLKENVTYVLADENLDPDGEYHIGLHPDNSYMAVGITSEPFTVLVVDSETIYVDLNLDHKFEPEEKVTKENPKASLNLD
;
A
#
# COMPACT_ATOMS: atom_id res chain seq x y z
N MET A 1 7.94 9.51 44.04
CA MET A 1 8.12 10.66 43.11
C MET A 1 9.27 10.31 42.17
N SER A 2 8.93 10.26 40.87
CA SER A 2 9.75 10.36 39.65
C SER A 2 11.19 9.79 39.67
N ARG A 3 11.65 9.08 38.63
CA ARG A 3 11.77 9.64 37.28
C ARG A 3 12.42 8.55 36.39
N TRP A 4 12.04 8.49 35.12
CA TRP A 4 12.67 7.77 34.00
C TRP A 4 12.48 6.23 33.93
N ARG A 5 11.40 5.78 33.29
CA ARG A 5 11.40 4.54 32.50
C ARG A 5 11.08 4.88 31.05
N ARG A 6 11.87 4.28 30.17
CA ARG A 6 11.98 4.56 28.74
C ARG A 6 10.72 4.06 28.04
N LEU A 7 10.01 4.97 27.39
CA LEU A 7 8.95 4.65 26.42
C LEU A 7 9.63 4.28 25.10
N ILE A 8 9.50 3.02 24.69
CA ILE A 8 9.55 2.64 23.27
C ILE A 8 8.10 2.34 22.92
N ALA A 9 7.44 3.33 22.33
CA ALA A 9 6.12 3.17 21.72
C ALA A 9 6.37 3.02 20.22
N VAL A 10 6.01 1.85 19.68
CA VAL A 10 5.88 1.60 18.24
C VAL A 10 4.45 1.14 18.08
N VAL A 11 3.67 1.85 17.26
CA VAL A 11 2.23 1.63 17.17
C VAL A 11 1.83 1.59 15.70
N LEU A 12 0.83 0.78 15.34
CA LEU A 12 0.41 0.52 13.96
C LEU A 12 -0.84 1.32 13.63
N VAL A 13 -0.95 1.80 12.39
CA VAL A 13 -2.23 2.29 11.82
C VAL A 13 -2.44 1.70 10.44
N LEU A 14 -3.57 0.99 10.31
CA LEU A 14 -4.10 0.35 9.12
C LEU A 14 -4.75 1.38 8.17
N ALA A 15 -4.45 1.27 6.88
CA ALA A 15 -5.20 1.94 5.82
C ALA A 15 -6.14 0.93 5.17
N ILE A 16 -7.44 0.97 5.51
CA ILE A 16 -8.47 0.16 4.83
C ILE A 16 -9.34 1.11 3.98
N VAL A 17 -9.29 0.96 2.66
CA VAL A 17 -10.23 1.60 1.74
C VAL A 17 -11.35 0.61 1.47
N ALA A 18 -12.51 0.81 2.08
CA ALA A 18 -13.72 0.09 1.72
C ALA A 18 -14.18 0.54 0.32
N SER A 19 -14.14 -0.35 -0.68
CA SER A 19 -14.80 -0.10 -1.96
C SER A 19 -15.78 -1.23 -2.30
N SER A 20 -17.06 -0.93 -2.14
CA SER A 20 -18.17 -1.71 -2.66
C SER A 20 -18.23 -1.64 -4.19
N LEU A 21 -18.42 -2.81 -4.82
CA LEU A 21 -18.96 -3.03 -6.17
C LEU A 21 -18.19 -2.40 -7.35
N VAL A 22 -17.14 -3.07 -7.84
CA VAL A 22 -16.75 -3.00 -9.26
C VAL A 22 -16.34 -4.40 -9.74
N SER A 23 -16.93 -4.82 -10.87
CA SER A 23 -16.72 -6.13 -11.50
C SER A 23 -15.24 -6.45 -11.75
N MET A 24 -14.83 -7.64 -11.32
CA MET A 24 -13.52 -8.24 -11.53
C MET A 24 -13.02 -8.08 -12.98
N ALA A 25 -11.87 -7.42 -13.15
CA ALA A 25 -11.02 -7.60 -14.32
C ALA A 25 -10.05 -8.76 -14.03
N PRO A 26 -9.70 -9.61 -15.01
CA PRO A 26 -8.85 -10.77 -14.78
C PRO A 26 -7.42 -10.38 -14.35
N ALA A 27 -6.94 -11.01 -13.28
CA ALA A 27 -5.58 -10.88 -12.78
C ALA A 27 -4.56 -11.49 -13.76
N PHE A 28 -3.52 -10.73 -14.12
CA PHE A 28 -2.40 -11.19 -14.95
C PHE A 28 -1.16 -11.42 -14.08
N THR A 29 -0.57 -12.62 -14.15
CA THR A 29 0.69 -12.96 -13.49
C THR A 29 1.88 -12.59 -14.39
N TYR A 30 2.85 -11.85 -13.86
CA TYR A 30 4.14 -11.60 -14.52
C TYR A 30 5.28 -12.05 -13.61
N SER A 31 6.09 -13.00 -14.08
CA SER A 31 7.33 -13.43 -13.45
C SER A 31 8.52 -12.94 -14.27
N GLY A 32 9.21 -11.89 -13.80
CA GLY A 32 10.43 -11.40 -14.43
C GLY A 32 11.44 -10.95 -13.38
N SER A 33 12.62 -11.56 -13.37
CA SER A 33 13.77 -11.16 -12.57
C SER A 33 14.44 -9.91 -13.14
N THR A 34 15.06 -9.11 -12.26
CA THR A 34 15.76 -7.84 -12.56
C THR A 34 17.12 -8.02 -13.25
N GLU A 35 17.31 -9.06 -14.05
CA GLU A 35 18.53 -9.20 -14.84
C GLU A 35 18.30 -8.60 -16.23
N THR A 36 19.31 -7.89 -16.74
CA THR A 36 19.46 -7.52 -18.15
C THR A 36 19.60 -8.79 -18.99
N GLY A 37 18.50 -9.52 -19.14
CA GLY A 37 18.39 -10.75 -19.91
C GLY A 37 17.68 -10.46 -21.22
N SER A 38 18.26 -10.93 -22.32
CA SER A 38 17.56 -11.05 -23.60
C SER A 38 16.41 -12.04 -23.44
N VAL A 39 15.20 -11.54 -23.18
CA VAL A 39 13.98 -12.35 -23.17
C VAL A 39 13.55 -12.55 -24.62
N SER A 40 13.79 -13.74 -25.16
CA SER A 40 13.12 -14.19 -26.39
C SER A 40 11.72 -14.70 -26.01
N GLN A 41 10.68 -13.88 -26.15
CA GLN A 41 9.33 -14.41 -26.23
C GLN A 41 9.17 -15.08 -27.60
N GLU A 42 8.88 -16.39 -27.61
CA GLU A 42 8.43 -17.06 -28.83
C GLU A 42 7.07 -16.49 -29.22
N ASN A 43 7.07 -15.78 -30.34
CA ASN A 43 5.91 -15.14 -30.92
C ASN A 43 5.52 -15.91 -32.18
N THR A 44 4.27 -16.38 -32.28
CA THR A 44 3.77 -17.18 -33.41
C THR A 44 3.54 -16.36 -34.69
N VAL A 45 4.20 -15.21 -34.84
CA VAL A 45 4.28 -14.43 -36.08
C VAL A 45 5.75 -14.12 -36.34
N ASN A 46 6.32 -14.80 -37.34
CA ASN A 46 7.74 -14.83 -37.72
C ASN A 46 8.31 -13.47 -38.17
N THR A 47 8.51 -12.53 -37.26
CA THR A 47 9.48 -11.45 -37.43
C THR A 47 10.06 -11.07 -36.07
N PRO A 48 11.36 -11.31 -35.81
CA PRO A 48 11.97 -10.92 -34.54
C PRO A 48 11.83 -9.40 -34.37
N ILE A 49 11.21 -8.96 -33.27
CA ILE A 49 11.28 -7.57 -32.85
C ILE A 49 12.69 -7.35 -32.32
N THR A 50 13.54 -6.68 -33.11
CA THR A 50 14.94 -6.43 -32.76
C THR A 50 15.08 -5.08 -32.03
N GLY A 51 15.90 -5.05 -30.98
CA GLY A 51 16.20 -3.83 -30.22
C GLY A 51 16.41 -4.09 -28.71
N GLU A 52 16.95 -3.10 -28.00
CA GLU A 52 17.00 -3.12 -26.54
C GLU A 52 15.59 -2.91 -25.96
N TRP A 53 15.28 -3.61 -24.87
CA TRP A 53 14.00 -3.54 -24.19
C TRP A 53 14.14 -2.85 -22.84
N HIS A 54 13.22 -1.96 -22.54
CA HIS A 54 13.21 -1.24 -21.27
C HIS A 54 11.78 -1.00 -20.79
N TRP A 55 11.67 -0.65 -19.52
CA TRP A 55 10.44 -0.13 -18.94
C TRP A 55 10.23 1.31 -19.39
N TYR A 56 9.03 1.62 -19.89
CA TYR A 56 8.61 2.95 -20.32
C TYR A 56 7.27 3.33 -19.71
N TYR A 57 7.13 4.60 -19.31
CA TYR A 57 5.84 5.23 -19.08
C TYR A 57 5.31 5.81 -20.39
N PHE A 58 4.04 5.53 -20.69
CA PHE A 58 3.27 6.15 -21.76
C PHE A 58 2.13 6.94 -21.12
N ILE A 59 2.14 8.27 -21.31
CA ILE A 59 1.17 9.19 -20.70
C ILE A 59 0.44 9.93 -21.82
N GLY A 60 -0.89 9.95 -21.75
CA GLY A 60 -1.72 10.52 -22.80
C GLY A 60 -3.17 10.75 -22.38
N GLY A 61 -3.95 11.40 -23.24
CA GLY A 61 -5.40 11.52 -23.10
C GLY A 61 -6.17 10.37 -23.78
N ASP A 62 -5.54 9.73 -24.78
CA ASP A 62 -6.07 8.55 -25.47
C ASP A 62 -4.90 7.64 -25.88
N LEU A 63 -4.91 6.40 -25.38
CA LEU A 63 -3.91 5.38 -25.66
C LEU A 63 -4.37 4.36 -26.72
N SER A 64 -5.50 4.60 -27.40
CA SER A 64 -6.03 3.70 -28.43
C SER A 64 -5.01 3.40 -29.54
N LYS A 65 -4.29 4.42 -30.00
CA LYS A 65 -3.23 4.30 -31.01
C LYS A 65 -2.01 3.53 -30.50
N LEU A 66 -1.72 3.58 -29.20
CA LEU A 66 -0.66 2.78 -28.60
C LEU A 66 -1.01 1.29 -28.69
N ALA A 67 -2.23 0.91 -28.33
CA ALA A 67 -2.69 -0.48 -28.45
C ALA A 67 -2.62 -0.99 -29.91
N MET A 68 -2.98 -0.14 -30.88
CA MET A 68 -2.82 -0.46 -32.31
C MET A 68 -1.37 -0.65 -32.71
N LEU A 69 -0.46 0.24 -32.25
CA LEU A 69 0.96 0.14 -32.52
C LEU A 69 1.54 -1.17 -31.96
N LEU A 70 1.21 -1.53 -30.73
CA LEU A 70 1.62 -2.80 -30.12
C LEU A 70 1.15 -4.00 -30.96
N LYS A 71 -0.13 -4.01 -31.35
CA LYS A 71 -0.70 -5.06 -32.20
C LYS A 71 -0.01 -5.18 -33.57
N MET A 72 0.23 -4.05 -34.24
CA MET A 72 0.87 -4.03 -35.56
C MET A 72 2.32 -4.51 -35.54
N ASN A 73 3.00 -4.41 -34.39
CA ASN A 73 4.37 -4.88 -34.23
C ASN A 73 4.42 -6.26 -33.56
N GLY A 74 3.28 -6.94 -33.39
CA GLY A 74 3.20 -8.31 -32.87
C GLY A 74 3.44 -8.43 -31.37
N LEU A 75 3.25 -7.38 -30.56
CA LEU A 75 3.38 -7.51 -29.11
C LEU A 75 2.22 -8.36 -28.54
N SER A 76 2.42 -8.93 -27.34
CA SER A 76 1.45 -9.87 -26.74
C SER A 76 0.07 -9.25 -26.54
N GLU A 77 -0.97 -10.07 -26.65
CA GLU A 77 -2.36 -9.62 -26.43
C GLU A 77 -2.57 -9.12 -24.99
N ASP A 78 -1.79 -9.60 -24.02
CA ASP A 78 -1.80 -9.13 -22.63
C ASP A 78 -1.39 -7.66 -22.52
N LEU A 79 -0.29 -7.25 -23.16
CA LEU A 79 0.15 -5.85 -23.18
C LEU A 79 -0.89 -4.96 -23.89
N ILE A 80 -1.47 -5.47 -24.98
CA ILE A 80 -2.51 -4.77 -25.74
C ILE A 80 -3.76 -4.56 -24.88
N ASN A 81 -4.19 -5.60 -24.14
CA ASN A 81 -5.36 -5.54 -23.28
C ASN A 81 -5.13 -4.64 -22.06
N ALA A 82 -3.93 -4.62 -21.49
CA ALA A 82 -3.56 -3.68 -20.44
C ALA A 82 -3.73 -2.22 -20.89
N VAL A 83 -3.24 -1.87 -22.10
CA VAL A 83 -3.43 -0.52 -22.67
C VAL A 83 -4.91 -0.19 -22.86
N LYS A 84 -5.71 -1.13 -23.40
CA LYS A 84 -7.16 -0.92 -23.58
C LYS A 84 -7.87 -0.68 -22.24
N ALA A 85 -7.51 -1.43 -21.20
CA ALA A 85 -8.09 -1.30 -19.87
C ALA A 85 -7.78 0.06 -19.22
N VAL A 86 -6.52 0.52 -19.31
CA VAL A 86 -6.16 1.87 -18.85
C VAL A 86 -6.92 2.94 -19.65
N ASN A 87 -7.02 2.76 -20.96
CA ASN A 87 -7.69 3.74 -21.83
C ASN A 87 -9.20 3.87 -21.54
N SER A 88 -9.88 2.77 -21.21
CA SER A 88 -11.31 2.78 -20.90
C SER A 88 -11.64 3.37 -19.53
N GLY A 89 -10.64 3.61 -18.67
CA GLY A 89 -10.84 4.24 -17.36
C GLY A 89 -11.48 5.63 -17.45
N LYS A 90 -11.94 6.18 -16.33
CA LYS A 90 -12.61 7.50 -16.30
C LYS A 90 -11.66 8.69 -16.10
N VAL A 91 -10.39 8.43 -15.76
CA VAL A 91 -9.39 9.49 -15.54
C VAL A 91 -9.03 10.19 -16.85
N PRO A 92 -8.95 11.53 -16.89
CA PRO A 92 -8.67 12.28 -18.13
C PRO A 92 -7.22 12.14 -18.60
N ILE A 93 -6.29 11.85 -17.69
CA ILE A 93 -4.91 11.51 -17.99
C ILE A 93 -4.74 10.01 -17.79
N LYS A 94 -4.28 9.33 -18.84
CA LYS A 94 -3.96 7.91 -18.88
C LYS A 94 -2.46 7.76 -18.71
N ALA A 95 -2.04 6.84 -17.85
CA ALA A 95 -0.64 6.47 -17.71
C ALA A 95 -0.53 4.96 -17.64
N ILE A 96 0.37 4.38 -18.43
CA ILE A 96 0.68 2.95 -18.37
C ILE A 96 2.18 2.73 -18.45
N ARG A 97 2.66 1.77 -17.67
CA ARG A 97 4.04 1.29 -17.70
C ARG A 97 4.10 0.00 -18.53
N LEU A 98 4.96 -0.04 -19.54
CA LEU A 98 5.13 -1.24 -20.38
C LEU A 98 6.62 -1.57 -20.55
N TYR A 99 6.94 -2.86 -20.58
CA TYR A 99 8.25 -3.34 -21.02
C TYR A 99 8.19 -3.58 -22.52
N VAL A 100 8.84 -2.70 -23.30
CA VAL A 100 8.78 -2.72 -24.78
C VAL A 100 10.14 -2.37 -25.38
N PRO A 101 10.40 -2.72 -26.66
CA PRO A 101 11.61 -2.27 -27.33
C PRO A 101 11.64 -0.76 -27.51
N ASP A 102 12.84 -0.17 -27.46
CA ASP A 102 13.07 1.26 -27.64
C ASP A 102 12.45 1.80 -28.96
N ALA A 103 12.46 0.99 -30.01
CA ALA A 103 11.85 1.32 -31.30
C ALA A 103 10.32 1.55 -31.21
N ILE A 104 9.63 0.83 -30.32
CA ILE A 104 8.19 1.03 -30.06
C ILE A 104 7.99 2.33 -29.28
N ALA A 105 8.79 2.57 -28.23
CA ALA A 105 8.72 3.80 -27.45
C ALA A 105 8.92 5.05 -28.32
N LEU A 106 9.92 5.03 -29.22
CA LEU A 106 10.19 6.12 -30.16
C LEU A 106 9.07 6.35 -31.17
N LYS A 107 8.40 5.29 -31.63
CA LYS A 107 7.21 5.41 -32.51
C LYS A 107 6.02 5.98 -31.74
N ALA A 108 5.82 5.53 -30.50
CA ALA A 108 4.72 5.95 -29.65
C ALA A 108 4.77 7.46 -29.33
N GLN A 109 5.96 8.04 -29.16
CA GLN A 109 6.13 9.49 -28.95
C GLN A 109 5.47 10.37 -30.02
N LYS A 110 5.20 9.81 -31.21
CA LYS A 110 4.63 10.52 -32.36
C LYS A 110 3.13 10.28 -32.53
N LEU A 111 2.50 9.49 -31.67
CA LEU A 111 1.08 9.17 -31.77
C LEU A 111 0.24 10.29 -31.17
N ASP A 112 -0.75 10.77 -31.93
CA ASP A 112 -1.75 11.69 -31.36
C ASP A 112 -2.43 11.03 -30.16
N GLY A 113 -2.63 11.82 -29.10
CA GLY A 113 -3.20 11.34 -27.84
C GLY A 113 -2.14 10.94 -26.81
N ILE A 114 -0.88 10.74 -27.22
CA ILE A 114 0.26 10.55 -26.30
C ILE A 114 0.96 11.90 -26.09
N PHE A 115 1.08 12.31 -24.82
CA PHE A 115 1.73 13.55 -24.42
C PHE A 115 3.20 13.34 -24.07
N TYR A 116 3.50 12.18 -23.49
CA TYR A 116 4.82 11.92 -22.94
C TYR A 116 5.15 10.42 -22.98
N VAL A 117 6.38 10.10 -23.36
CA VAL A 117 6.94 8.76 -23.24
C VAL A 117 8.30 8.89 -22.57
N SER A 118 8.47 8.29 -21.39
CA SER A 118 9.74 8.29 -20.68
C SER A 118 10.23 6.88 -20.47
N LYS A 119 11.51 6.68 -20.77
CA LYS A 119 12.24 5.53 -20.24
C LYS A 119 12.22 5.63 -18.71
N ILE A 120 11.92 4.54 -18.05
CA ILE A 120 11.97 4.47 -16.60
C ILE A 120 13.44 4.39 -16.21
N ILE A 121 13.87 5.41 -15.49
CA ILE A 121 15.12 5.43 -14.76
C ILE A 121 14.67 5.37 -13.32
N GLU A 122 14.89 4.23 -12.66
CA GLU A 122 14.58 4.14 -11.23
C GLU A 122 15.37 5.24 -10.51
N PRO A 123 14.70 6.08 -9.70
CA PRO A 123 15.42 7.07 -8.91
C PRO A 123 16.41 6.31 -8.02
N THR A 124 17.69 6.64 -8.15
CA THR A 124 18.66 6.19 -7.16
C THR A 124 18.34 6.94 -5.88
N VAL A 125 17.88 6.21 -4.85
CA VAL A 125 17.64 6.79 -3.53
C VAL A 125 18.94 7.46 -3.09
N ALA A 126 18.90 8.78 -2.88
CA ALA A 126 20.03 9.49 -2.31
C ALA A 126 20.38 8.81 -0.97
N GLY A 127 21.59 8.27 -0.88
CA GLY A 127 21.95 7.35 0.20
C GLY A 127 21.57 7.87 1.58
N TYR A 128 20.98 7.01 2.41
CA TYR A 128 20.70 7.33 3.79
C TYR A 128 21.99 7.64 4.53
N VAL A 129 22.17 8.89 4.95
CA VAL A 129 23.23 9.22 5.90
C VAL A 129 22.75 8.74 7.27
N LYS A 130 23.28 7.61 7.73
CA LYS A 130 23.14 7.19 9.13
C LYS A 130 23.87 8.18 10.02
N MET A 131 23.19 9.26 10.41
CA MET A 131 23.68 10.12 11.48
C MET A 131 23.48 9.37 12.79
N LYS A 132 24.58 8.93 13.42
CA LYS A 132 24.52 8.52 14.82
C LYS A 132 24.15 9.76 15.64
N PRO A 133 23.10 9.73 16.48
CA PRO A 133 22.81 10.83 17.38
C PRO A 133 24.05 11.10 18.23
N LYS A 134 24.58 12.32 18.19
CA LYS A 134 25.70 12.72 19.01
C LYS A 134 25.16 13.34 20.31
N GLY A 135 24.78 12.49 21.26
CA GLY A 135 24.36 12.89 22.62
C GLY A 135 22.94 12.49 22.99
N GLU A 136 22.61 12.67 24.27
CA GLU A 136 21.31 12.30 24.88
C GLU A 136 20.17 13.28 24.58
N VAL A 137 20.47 14.39 23.88
CA VAL A 137 19.47 15.41 23.50
C VAL A 137 19.02 15.15 22.05
N PRO A 138 17.70 15.14 21.75
CA PRO A 138 17.21 14.99 20.38
C PRO A 138 17.79 16.10 19.50
N GLN A 139 18.66 15.73 18.55
CA GLN A 139 19.37 16.67 17.67
C GLN A 139 18.39 17.53 16.84
N THR A 140 17.20 17.00 16.54
CA THR A 140 16.13 17.70 15.81
C THR A 140 15.40 18.77 16.62
N PHE A 141 15.59 18.84 17.94
CA PHE A 141 15.08 19.96 18.74
C PHE A 141 15.73 21.29 18.34
N PHE A 142 16.96 21.28 17.80
CA PHE A 142 17.63 22.49 17.35
C PHE A 142 17.11 22.99 16.00
N THR A 143 16.55 22.11 15.15
CA THR A 143 16.04 22.49 13.82
C THR A 143 14.94 23.53 13.89
N LYS A 144 14.06 23.48 14.89
CA LYS A 144 12.98 24.48 15.06
C LYS A 144 13.50 25.90 15.32
N TYR A 145 14.66 26.02 15.98
CA TYR A 145 15.31 27.32 16.22
C TYR A 145 16.17 27.72 15.02
N LEU A 146 16.87 26.77 14.40
CA LEU A 146 17.74 27.04 13.26
C LEU A 146 16.98 27.52 12.01
N GLN A 147 15.73 27.06 11.84
CA GLN A 147 14.86 27.45 10.74
C GLN A 147 13.94 28.63 11.10
N GLY A 148 14.04 29.20 12.31
CA GLY A 148 13.21 30.30 12.78
C GLY A 148 11.73 29.93 13.03
N ALA A 149 11.37 28.65 13.00
CA ALA A 149 9.99 28.20 13.21
C ALA A 149 9.47 28.58 14.61
N TYR A 150 10.33 28.50 15.62
CA TYR A 150 9.99 28.92 16.98
C TYR A 150 9.67 30.42 17.05
N ASP A 151 10.47 31.26 16.43
CA ASP A 151 10.28 32.72 16.41
C ASP A 151 8.98 33.07 15.67
N VAL A 152 8.64 32.37 14.59
CA VAL A 152 7.35 32.52 13.89
C VAL A 152 6.16 32.18 14.79
N TRP A 153 6.27 31.15 15.61
CA TRP A 153 5.22 30.76 16.55
C TRP A 153 5.08 31.78 17.69
N GLU A 154 6.17 32.18 18.32
CA GLU A 154 6.15 33.05 19.51
C GLU A 154 5.90 34.53 19.16
N ASP A 155 6.60 35.06 18.15
CA ASP A 155 6.58 36.50 17.85
C ASP A 155 5.36 36.89 16.99
N PHE A 156 4.83 35.94 16.22
CA PHE A 156 3.75 36.20 15.27
C PHE A 156 2.50 35.32 15.45
N GLY A 157 2.55 34.28 16.30
CA GLY A 157 1.39 33.42 16.57
C GLY A 157 1.00 32.47 15.43
N TYR A 158 1.82 32.34 14.38
CA TYR A 158 1.48 31.52 13.20
C TYR A 158 1.93 30.06 13.38
N THR A 159 1.08 29.23 13.95
CA THR A 159 1.39 27.82 14.26
C THR A 159 1.26 26.86 13.07
N GLY A 160 0.59 27.29 11.99
CA GLY A 160 0.17 26.41 10.89
C GLY A 160 -1.18 25.72 11.14
N GLU A 161 -1.91 26.10 12.19
CA GLU A 161 -3.27 25.63 12.44
C GLU A 161 -4.18 25.85 11.22
N GLY A 162 -4.98 24.83 10.88
CA GLY A 162 -5.85 24.82 9.70
C GLY A 162 -5.14 24.48 8.38
N VAL A 163 -3.81 24.36 8.35
CA VAL A 163 -3.05 23.91 7.17
C VAL A 163 -2.94 22.38 7.17
N LYS A 164 -3.18 21.77 6.01
CA LYS A 164 -2.95 20.33 5.78
C LYS A 164 -1.75 20.16 4.85
N VAL A 165 -0.82 19.29 5.23
CA VAL A 165 0.37 18.96 4.43
C VAL A 165 0.26 17.51 3.97
N ALA A 166 0.35 17.30 2.65
CA ALA A 166 0.42 15.96 2.07
C ALA A 166 1.89 15.56 1.95
N VAL A 167 2.25 14.43 2.55
CA VAL A 167 3.58 13.82 2.44
C VAL A 167 3.43 12.53 1.64
N VAL A 168 4.10 12.48 0.47
CA VAL A 168 4.09 11.32 -0.42
C VAL A 168 5.43 10.61 -0.27
N ASP A 169 5.48 9.65 0.64
CA ASP A 169 6.69 8.89 1.02
C ASP A 169 6.29 7.42 1.26
N SER A 170 7.12 6.65 1.95
CA SER A 170 6.96 5.25 2.35
C SER A 170 5.79 4.95 3.31
N GLY A 171 4.90 5.91 3.57
CA GLY A 171 3.85 5.82 4.58
C GLY A 171 4.22 6.52 5.89
N VAL A 172 3.37 6.39 6.91
CA VAL A 172 3.56 7.03 8.22
C VAL A 172 3.00 6.15 9.33
N ASP A 173 3.76 6.04 10.43
CA ASP A 173 3.25 5.54 11.70
C ASP A 173 2.47 6.68 12.39
N PHE A 174 1.15 6.68 12.22
CA PHE A 174 0.26 7.68 12.84
C PHE A 174 0.13 7.56 14.35
N ALA A 175 0.52 6.43 14.91
CA ALA A 175 0.38 6.19 16.32
C ALA A 175 1.69 6.36 17.10
N ASN A 176 2.74 6.82 16.40
CA ASN A 176 3.85 7.54 16.99
C ASN A 176 3.33 8.65 17.93
N PRO A 177 3.73 8.69 19.22
CA PRO A 177 3.23 9.68 20.16
C PRO A 177 3.47 11.14 19.76
N GLY A 178 4.48 11.41 18.91
CA GLY A 178 4.78 12.74 18.39
C GLY A 178 3.90 13.18 17.20
N LEU A 179 3.18 12.24 16.59
CA LEU A 179 2.25 12.48 15.47
C LEU A 179 0.79 12.17 15.86
N TYR A 180 0.57 11.77 17.11
CA TYR A 180 -0.74 11.35 17.58
C TYR A 180 -1.76 12.49 17.48
N GLY A 181 -2.86 12.25 16.77
CA GLY A 181 -3.91 13.23 16.55
C GLY A 181 -3.58 14.32 15.53
N THR A 182 -2.46 14.22 14.81
CA THR A 182 -2.08 15.23 13.78
C THR A 182 -2.46 14.82 12.36
N TRP A 183 -3.15 13.70 12.17
CA TRP A 183 -3.57 13.22 10.86
C TRP A 183 -4.71 14.06 10.28
N ALA A 184 -4.72 14.21 8.96
CA ALA A 184 -5.87 14.73 8.25
C ALA A 184 -6.96 13.65 8.17
N VAL A 185 -8.22 14.05 8.33
CA VAL A 185 -9.39 13.18 8.20
C VAL A 185 -10.05 13.39 6.82
N ASP A 186 -10.46 12.30 6.18
CA ASP A 186 -11.28 12.36 4.97
C ASP A 186 -12.69 12.84 5.35
N PRO A 187 -13.16 13.97 4.81
CA PRO A 187 -14.48 14.51 5.15
C PRO A 187 -15.65 13.60 4.77
N ASN A 188 -15.46 12.65 3.85
CA ASN A 188 -16.55 11.76 3.42
C ASN A 188 -16.68 10.53 4.32
N THR A 189 -15.55 9.95 4.71
CA THR A 189 -15.53 8.72 5.48
C THR A 189 -15.29 8.94 6.97
N GLY A 190 -14.66 10.04 7.38
CA GLY A 190 -14.29 10.28 8.79
C GLY A 190 -13.05 9.51 9.26
N TRP A 191 -12.43 8.70 8.40
CA TRP A 191 -11.17 8.01 8.69
C TRP A 191 -9.95 8.89 8.42
N PRO A 192 -8.79 8.63 9.05
CA PRO A 192 -7.53 9.25 8.67
C PRO A 192 -7.19 9.00 7.20
N ILE A 193 -6.66 10.03 6.55
CA ILE A 193 -6.13 9.92 5.19
C ILE A 193 -4.75 9.28 5.28
N ALA A 194 -4.64 8.03 4.87
CA ALA A 194 -3.38 7.32 4.70
C ALA A 194 -3.13 7.08 3.21
N PHE A 195 -1.94 7.41 2.74
CA PHE A 195 -1.51 7.13 1.38
C PHE A 195 -0.29 6.20 1.43
N ASP A 196 -0.42 5.03 0.81
CA ASP A 196 0.69 4.15 0.54
C ASP A 196 0.93 4.08 -0.99
N PRO A 197 2.03 4.67 -1.50
CA PRO A 197 2.34 4.64 -2.92
C PRO A 197 2.49 3.22 -3.46
N MET A 198 2.95 2.27 -2.63
CA MET A 198 3.13 0.88 -3.05
C MET A 198 1.79 0.17 -3.22
N SER A 199 0.86 0.34 -2.28
CA SER A 199 -0.51 -0.14 -2.43
C SER A 199 -1.18 0.45 -3.68
N LEU A 200 -1.03 1.77 -3.92
CA LEU A 200 -1.60 2.40 -5.10
C LEU A 200 -0.96 1.86 -6.39
N GLU A 201 0.36 1.68 -6.41
CA GLU A 201 1.09 1.11 -7.54
C GLU A 201 0.56 -0.29 -7.87
N LEU A 202 0.43 -1.15 -6.86
CA LEU A 202 -0.08 -2.51 -7.02
C LEU A 202 -1.53 -2.51 -7.53
N TYR A 203 -2.39 -1.65 -6.98
CA TYR A 203 -3.76 -1.49 -7.45
C TYR A 203 -3.83 -1.06 -8.92
N GLN A 204 -3.06 -0.04 -9.30
CA GLN A 204 -3.04 0.48 -10.67
C GLN A 204 -2.53 -0.52 -11.69
N PHE A 205 -1.51 -1.32 -11.33
CA PHE A 205 -0.87 -2.23 -12.28
C PHE A 205 -1.51 -3.61 -12.37
N TYR A 206 -2.01 -4.15 -11.26
CA TYR A 206 -2.54 -5.51 -11.23
C TYR A 206 -4.06 -5.57 -11.14
N GLY A 207 -4.74 -4.43 -10.96
CA GLY A 207 -6.20 -4.39 -10.73
C GLY A 207 -6.65 -5.15 -9.48
N ALA A 208 -5.68 -5.59 -8.67
CA ALA A 208 -5.87 -6.32 -7.43
C ALA A 208 -5.55 -5.35 -6.30
N TYR A 209 -6.39 -5.33 -5.26
CA TYR A 209 -6.21 -4.57 -4.03
C TYR A 209 -5.08 -5.17 -3.18
N GLY A 210 -3.89 -5.34 -3.77
CA GLY A 210 -2.90 -6.28 -3.28
C GLY A 210 -3.21 -7.70 -3.76
N PHE A 211 -2.18 -8.40 -4.21
CA PHE A 211 -2.11 -9.87 -4.21
C PHE A 211 -3.16 -10.64 -5.03
N GLY A 212 -3.31 -10.35 -6.32
CA GLY A 212 -3.75 -11.37 -7.27
C GLY A 212 -2.66 -12.45 -7.40
N VAL A 213 -2.87 -13.61 -6.78
CA VAL A 213 -2.11 -14.89 -6.98
C VAL A 213 -0.62 -14.74 -7.32
N GLY A 214 0.25 -14.87 -6.31
CA GLY A 214 1.66 -15.21 -6.52
C GLY A 214 2.70 -14.19 -6.06
N VAL A 215 2.31 -13.08 -5.42
CA VAL A 215 3.27 -12.25 -4.67
C VAL A 215 3.35 -12.83 -3.26
N PRO A 216 4.49 -13.43 -2.85
CA PRO A 216 4.59 -14.09 -1.55
C PRO A 216 4.38 -13.08 -0.43
N VAL A 217 3.43 -13.37 0.46
CA VAL A 217 3.38 -12.82 1.82
C VAL A 217 4.78 -13.03 2.42
N GLY A 218 5.52 -11.96 2.68
CA GLY A 218 6.91 -12.02 3.17
C GLY A 218 8.03 -11.91 2.13
N SER A 219 7.75 -11.57 0.86
CA SER A 219 8.84 -11.21 -0.06
C SER A 219 9.46 -9.86 0.33
N ARG A 220 10.79 -9.73 0.19
CA ARG A 220 11.61 -8.53 0.51
C ARG A 220 11.19 -7.22 -0.19
N TYR A 221 10.15 -7.28 -1.01
CA TYR A 221 9.60 -6.21 -1.85
C TYR A 221 8.11 -5.92 -1.60
N ALA A 222 7.46 -6.60 -0.66
CA ALA A 222 6.05 -6.37 -0.31
C ALA A 222 5.91 -5.22 0.71
N TYR A 223 6.14 -3.98 0.25
CA TYR A 223 6.00 -2.76 1.06
C TYR A 223 4.57 -2.18 1.08
N SER A 224 3.56 -3.00 0.76
CA SER A 224 2.16 -2.57 0.82
C SER A 224 1.71 -2.53 2.27
N HIS A 225 1.17 -1.40 2.72
CA HIS A 225 0.54 -1.24 4.03
C HIS A 225 -0.97 -1.54 4.02
N TYR A 226 -1.53 -1.94 2.87
CA TYR A 226 -2.91 -2.41 2.75
C TYR A 226 -3.08 -3.85 3.25
N ALA A 227 -4.05 -4.07 4.15
CA ALA A 227 -4.48 -5.40 4.58
C ALA A 227 -5.61 -5.90 3.68
N ASP A 228 -5.41 -7.06 3.04
CA ASP A 228 -6.45 -7.70 2.23
C ASP A 228 -7.43 -8.44 3.14
N THR A 229 -8.63 -7.88 3.28
CA THR A 229 -9.75 -8.44 4.04
C THR A 229 -10.89 -8.89 3.11
N SER A 230 -10.57 -9.32 1.89
CA SER A 230 -11.57 -9.76 0.91
C SER A 230 -12.26 -11.08 1.26
N ASP A 231 -11.64 -11.89 2.13
CA ASP A 231 -12.28 -13.09 2.66
C ASP A 231 -13.48 -12.73 3.53
N VAL A 232 -14.61 -13.37 3.22
CA VAL A 232 -15.86 -13.24 3.97
C VAL A 232 -16.05 -14.50 4.81
N VAL A 233 -16.24 -14.33 6.11
CA VAL A 233 -16.42 -15.41 7.08
C VAL A 233 -17.71 -15.22 7.86
N LYS A 234 -18.35 -16.34 8.20
CA LYS A 234 -19.55 -16.35 9.02
C LYS A 234 -19.24 -16.90 10.39
N ALA A 235 -19.64 -16.16 11.42
CA ALA A 235 -19.55 -16.62 12.79
C ALA A 235 -20.66 -17.62 13.11
N SER A 236 -20.41 -18.49 14.09
CA SER A 236 -21.41 -19.33 14.71
C SER A 236 -21.10 -19.45 16.19
N ASP A 237 -22.06 -19.10 17.05
CA ASP A 237 -21.89 -19.13 18.52
C ASP A 237 -20.64 -18.35 18.98
N GLY A 238 -20.44 -17.16 18.40
CA GLY A 238 -19.33 -16.25 18.77
C GLY A 238 -17.96 -16.72 18.29
N LYS A 239 -17.90 -17.63 17.30
CA LYS A 239 -16.63 -18.15 16.75
C LYS A 239 -16.58 -18.07 15.25
N ILE A 240 -15.43 -17.70 14.73
CA ILE A 240 -15.08 -17.71 13.31
C ILE A 240 -14.07 -18.82 13.08
N VAL A 241 -14.28 -19.66 12.06
CA VAL A 241 -13.25 -20.57 11.56
C VAL A 241 -12.79 -20.06 10.21
N TRP A 242 -11.51 -19.72 10.10
CA TRP A 242 -10.92 -19.16 8.89
C TRP A 242 -9.64 -19.89 8.52
N TYR A 243 -9.44 -20.16 7.23
CA TYR A 243 -8.18 -20.71 6.74
C TYR A 243 -7.13 -19.60 6.73
N ASN A 244 -6.23 -19.60 7.72
CA ASN A 244 -5.17 -18.62 7.81
C ASN A 244 -4.10 -18.95 6.74
N PRO A 245 -3.88 -18.08 5.74
CA PRO A 245 -2.99 -18.38 4.62
C PRO A 245 -1.51 -18.37 5.00
N TYR A 246 -1.15 -17.70 6.11
CA TYR A 246 0.22 -17.69 6.63
C TYR A 246 0.54 -18.99 7.36
N LEU A 247 -0.35 -19.42 8.28
CA LEU A 247 -0.19 -20.67 9.05
C LEU A 247 -0.50 -21.92 8.22
N LYS A 248 -1.27 -21.78 7.14
CA LYS A 248 -1.73 -22.87 6.26
C LYS A 248 -2.64 -23.88 6.96
N GLU A 249 -3.48 -23.39 7.86
CA GLU A 249 -4.44 -24.19 8.61
C GLU A 249 -5.70 -23.40 8.94
N ASN A 250 -6.75 -24.10 9.38
CA ASN A 250 -7.95 -23.46 9.89
C ASN A 250 -7.71 -23.03 11.34
N VAL A 251 -7.82 -21.73 11.59
CA VAL A 251 -7.73 -21.12 12.92
C VAL A 251 -9.13 -20.76 13.39
N THR A 252 -9.39 -20.95 14.69
CA THR A 252 -10.65 -20.53 15.32
C THR A 252 -10.42 -19.22 16.06
N TYR A 253 -11.10 -18.17 15.64
CA TYR A 253 -11.12 -16.87 16.31
C TYR A 253 -12.37 -16.74 17.17
N VAL A 254 -12.25 -16.13 18.35
CA VAL A 254 -13.35 -15.88 19.29
C VAL A 254 -13.77 -14.41 19.20
N LEU A 255 -15.07 -14.17 19.04
CA LEU A 255 -15.66 -12.84 19.14
C LEU A 255 -15.85 -12.50 20.62
N ALA A 256 -14.83 -11.91 21.25
CA ALA A 256 -14.81 -11.67 22.69
C ALA A 256 -15.49 -10.35 23.10
N ASP A 257 -15.61 -9.39 22.19
CA ASP A 257 -16.46 -8.21 22.38
C ASP A 257 -17.95 -8.60 22.28
N GLU A 258 -18.72 -8.33 23.33
CA GLU A 258 -20.17 -8.58 23.41
C GLU A 258 -21.02 -7.80 22.39
N ASN A 259 -20.45 -6.77 21.77
CA ASN A 259 -21.08 -5.99 20.71
C ASN A 259 -20.97 -6.65 19.32
N LEU A 260 -20.18 -7.72 19.19
CA LEU A 260 -20.11 -8.50 17.96
C LEU A 260 -21.28 -9.49 17.88
N ASP A 261 -21.93 -9.56 16.72
CA ASP A 261 -22.97 -10.55 16.45
C ASP A 261 -22.40 -11.99 16.45
N PRO A 262 -22.81 -12.86 17.40
CA PRO A 262 -22.27 -14.22 17.48
C PRO A 262 -22.54 -15.08 16.25
N ASP A 263 -23.47 -14.68 15.37
CA ASP A 263 -23.81 -15.37 14.12
C ASP A 263 -23.65 -14.47 12.87
N GLY A 264 -22.91 -13.36 13.02
CA GLY A 264 -22.69 -12.35 11.99
C GLY A 264 -21.80 -12.79 10.83
N GLU A 265 -21.75 -11.97 9.78
CA GLU A 265 -20.84 -12.10 8.65
C GLU A 265 -19.79 -10.97 8.70
N TYR A 266 -18.54 -11.32 8.49
CA TYR A 266 -17.38 -10.45 8.69
C TYR A 266 -16.39 -10.58 7.55
N HIS A 267 -15.60 -9.53 7.36
CA HIS A 267 -14.44 -9.54 6.50
C HIS A 267 -13.18 -9.80 7.34
N ILE A 268 -12.28 -10.68 6.87
CA ILE A 268 -11.09 -11.07 7.63
C ILE A 268 -9.84 -11.10 6.75
N GLY A 269 -8.68 -10.80 7.33
CA GLY A 269 -7.41 -10.78 6.63
C GLY A 269 -6.20 -10.74 7.56
N LEU A 270 -5.01 -10.62 6.98
CA LEU A 270 -3.75 -10.44 7.73
C LEU A 270 -3.19 -9.03 7.51
N HIS A 271 -2.67 -8.43 8.58
CA HIS A 271 -1.88 -7.22 8.50
C HIS A 271 -0.57 -7.50 7.74
N PRO A 272 -0.19 -6.68 6.73
CA PRO A 272 0.94 -7.00 5.86
C PRO A 272 2.32 -6.71 6.49
N ASP A 273 2.38 -5.86 7.53
CA ASP A 273 3.62 -5.53 8.22
C ASP A 273 4.18 -6.72 9.00
N ASN A 274 5.31 -7.25 8.52
CA ASN A 274 6.03 -8.36 9.13
C ASN A 274 7.26 -7.92 9.93
N SER A 275 7.42 -6.62 10.19
CA SER A 275 8.58 -6.07 10.92
C SER A 275 8.72 -6.72 12.29
N TYR A 276 7.59 -6.93 12.99
CA TYR A 276 7.55 -7.58 14.30
C TYR A 276 8.03 -9.03 14.26
N MET A 277 7.65 -9.78 13.24
CA MET A 277 8.14 -11.13 13.03
C MET A 277 9.64 -11.12 12.69
N ALA A 278 10.08 -10.18 11.85
CA ALA A 278 11.47 -10.06 11.45
C ALA A 278 12.42 -9.76 12.62
N VAL A 279 11.93 -9.08 13.66
CA VAL A 279 12.66 -8.83 14.91
C VAL A 279 12.33 -9.83 16.04
N GLY A 280 11.50 -10.84 15.77
CA GLY A 280 11.18 -11.92 16.71
C GLY A 280 10.25 -11.53 17.86
N ILE A 281 9.45 -10.46 17.70
CA ILE A 281 8.43 -10.05 18.68
C ILE A 281 7.17 -10.91 18.53
N THR A 282 6.75 -11.20 17.30
CA THR A 282 5.58 -12.01 17.00
C THR A 282 5.95 -13.27 16.22
N SER A 283 5.15 -14.34 16.36
CA SER A 283 5.29 -15.59 15.59
C SER A 283 4.57 -15.57 14.25
N GLU A 284 3.59 -14.68 14.09
CA GLU A 284 2.72 -14.56 12.92
C GLU A 284 2.30 -13.10 12.70
N PRO A 285 1.72 -12.77 11.52
CA PRO A 285 1.10 -11.48 11.28
C PRO A 285 -0.16 -11.31 12.12
N PHE A 286 -0.47 -10.06 12.49
CA PHE A 286 -1.73 -9.74 13.19
C PHE A 286 -2.94 -10.01 12.29
N THR A 287 -3.99 -10.60 12.85
CA THR A 287 -5.26 -10.81 12.14
C THR A 287 -6.13 -9.58 12.22
N VAL A 288 -6.75 -9.19 11.12
CA VAL A 288 -7.64 -8.02 11.01
C VAL A 288 -9.06 -8.51 10.73
N LEU A 289 -10.02 -8.06 11.54
CA LEU A 289 -11.45 -8.29 11.35
C LEU A 289 -12.14 -6.97 11.03
N VAL A 290 -12.83 -6.89 9.91
CA VAL A 290 -13.65 -5.75 9.52
C VAL A 290 -15.11 -6.13 9.70
N VAL A 291 -15.79 -5.39 10.58
CA VAL A 291 -17.21 -5.61 10.92
C VAL A 291 -18.10 -4.84 9.96
N ASP A 292 -17.79 -3.55 9.79
CA ASP A 292 -18.51 -2.63 8.92
C ASP A 292 -17.59 -1.44 8.52
N SER A 293 -18.16 -0.37 7.97
CA SER A 293 -17.40 0.83 7.57
C SER A 293 -16.86 1.66 8.74
N GLU A 294 -17.27 1.35 9.97
CA GLU A 294 -17.01 2.11 11.19
C GLU A 294 -16.11 1.36 12.17
N THR A 295 -16.12 0.03 12.12
CA THR A 295 -15.56 -0.83 13.16
C THR A 295 -14.63 -1.91 12.59
N ILE A 296 -13.41 -1.93 13.14
CA ILE A 296 -12.36 -2.90 12.82
C ILE A 296 -11.80 -3.45 14.15
N TYR A 297 -11.35 -4.70 14.17
CA TYR A 297 -10.55 -5.27 15.26
C TYR A 297 -9.22 -5.77 14.71
N VAL A 298 -8.18 -5.69 15.53
CA VAL A 298 -6.85 -6.20 15.21
C VAL A 298 -6.38 -7.05 16.38
N ASP A 299 -6.23 -8.37 16.15
CA ASP A 299 -5.69 -9.31 17.14
C ASP A 299 -4.19 -9.02 17.32
N LEU A 300 -3.87 -8.19 18.32
CA LEU A 300 -2.52 -7.67 18.54
C LEU A 300 -1.71 -8.57 19.46
N ASN A 301 -2.37 -9.36 20.31
CA ASN A 301 -1.73 -10.23 21.28
C ASN A 301 -1.57 -11.68 20.77
N LEU A 302 -2.13 -11.98 19.58
CA LEU A 302 -2.09 -13.27 18.89
C LEU A 302 -2.76 -14.40 19.68
N ASP A 303 -3.79 -14.06 20.45
CA ASP A 303 -4.55 -15.02 21.24
C ASP A 303 -5.82 -15.52 20.53
N HIS A 304 -6.01 -15.08 19.28
CA HIS A 304 -7.13 -15.41 18.40
C HIS A 304 -8.48 -15.01 19.00
N LYS A 305 -8.51 -13.94 19.80
CA LYS A 305 -9.73 -13.29 20.24
C LYS A 305 -9.79 -11.87 19.70
N PHE A 306 -11.00 -11.40 19.45
CA PHE A 306 -11.26 -9.99 19.14
C PHE A 306 -11.89 -9.34 20.37
N GLU A 307 -11.04 -8.71 21.18
CA GLU A 307 -11.41 -8.12 22.47
C GLU A 307 -11.80 -6.63 22.30
N PRO A 308 -12.61 -6.04 23.21
CA PRO A 308 -13.04 -4.64 23.10
C PRO A 308 -11.90 -3.61 22.99
N GLU A 309 -10.74 -3.89 23.60
CA GLU A 309 -9.54 -3.06 23.56
C GLU A 309 -8.84 -3.05 22.19
N GLU A 310 -9.11 -4.04 21.36
CA GLU A 310 -8.57 -4.18 20.00
C GLU A 310 -9.41 -3.46 18.96
N LYS A 311 -10.51 -2.85 19.40
CA LYS A 311 -11.44 -2.12 18.56
C LYS A 311 -10.84 -0.81 18.05
N VAL A 312 -10.94 -0.64 16.74
CA VAL A 312 -10.55 0.55 15.99
C VAL A 312 -11.79 1.19 15.39
N THR A 313 -11.96 2.49 15.61
CA THR A 313 -13.05 3.30 15.06
C THR A 313 -12.53 4.61 14.48
N LYS A 314 -13.39 5.42 13.88
CA LYS A 314 -13.02 6.75 13.38
C LYS A 314 -12.55 7.69 14.50
N GLU A 315 -13.14 7.58 15.67
CA GLU A 315 -12.78 8.35 16.87
C GLU A 315 -11.49 7.86 17.50
N ASN A 316 -11.20 6.56 17.37
CA ASN A 316 -9.96 5.93 17.84
C ASN A 316 -9.34 5.07 16.73
N PRO A 317 -8.72 5.68 15.71
CA PRO A 317 -8.31 4.98 14.48
C PRO A 317 -6.95 4.30 14.62
N LYS A 318 -6.67 3.73 15.79
CA LYS A 318 -5.38 3.10 16.12
C LYS A 318 -5.57 1.79 16.86
N ALA A 319 -4.65 0.87 16.60
CA ALA A 319 -4.44 -0.35 17.37
C ALA A 319 -2.97 -0.39 17.78
N SER A 320 -2.68 -0.67 19.05
CA SER A 320 -1.31 -0.65 19.59
C SER A 320 -0.97 -1.89 20.38
N LEU A 321 0.07 -2.60 19.96
CA LEU A 321 0.66 -3.66 20.78
C LEU A 321 1.47 -3.04 21.92
N ASN A 322 1.05 -3.29 23.16
CA ASN A 322 1.82 -2.94 24.35
C ASN A 322 2.70 -4.12 24.76
N LEU A 323 4.01 -3.95 24.71
CA LEU A 323 5.00 -4.95 25.14
C LEU A 323 5.42 -4.62 26.58
N ASP A 324 4.62 -5.04 27.55
CA ASP A 324 4.93 -4.89 28.99
C ASP A 324 6.09 -5.80 29.45
#